data_AF-A0A8H5JAJ8-F1
#
_entry.id   AF-A0A8H5JAJ8-F1
#
_cell.length_a   1.000
_cell.length_b   1.000
_cell.length_c   1.000
_cell.angle_alpha   90.00
_cell.angle_beta   90.00
_cell.angle_gamma   90.00
#
_symmetry.space_group_name_H-M   'P 1'
#
loop_
_entity.id
_entity.type
_entity.pdbx_description
1 polymer ?
#
loop_
_entity_poly.entity_id
_entity_poly.type
_entity_poly.pdbx_seq_one_letter_code
_entity_poly.pdbx_strand_id
1 'polypeptide(L)'
;MYGTTADSAYRSFICRPLPNEVRERDEEPRSNYQASLVHILRHDFAQGSDFHPLVVTQAVARIIASEWISTSAYVERDLNTLEWRLENDEPGMLILESFLKKLFILRRRIRKYHGLIDEQLQLFRKYLPHAWIATDPPATEKTRAYMEGDFEQLRSTKLDNAARVSNTLGLVTSMIQIRKGEQSVKHNDRLSFLTVIATIVLHFNALAANLGMETSWDPGNPDFGKFWLISGATCASIWISYKSRSPQHRFDLSTRVAATEQAKTILRFDSS
;
A
#
# COMPACT_ATOMS: atom_id res chain seq x y z
N MET A 1 3.70 -18.77 -18.58
CA MET A 1 4.85 -19.36 -17.85
C MET A 1 6.10 -18.59 -18.23
N TYR A 2 6.42 -17.54 -17.48
CA TYR A 2 7.76 -16.94 -17.48
C TYR A 2 8.22 -16.97 -16.03
N GLY A 3 8.68 -18.15 -15.61
CA GLY A 3 9.53 -18.26 -14.44
C GLY A 3 10.92 -17.87 -14.88
N THR A 4 11.21 -16.58 -14.91
CA THR A 4 12.59 -16.16 -14.68
C THR A 4 12.89 -16.63 -13.27
N THR A 5 13.66 -17.72 -13.16
CA THR A 5 14.42 -18.01 -11.96
C THR A 5 15.18 -16.74 -11.67
N ALA A 6 14.63 -15.93 -10.77
CA ALA A 6 15.38 -14.87 -10.14
C ALA A 6 16.49 -15.60 -9.39
N ASP A 7 17.63 -15.77 -10.05
CA ASP A 7 18.90 -15.98 -9.38
C ASP A 7 19.01 -14.79 -8.45
N SER A 8 18.54 -14.98 -7.22
CA SER A 8 18.90 -14.14 -6.10
C SER A 8 20.35 -14.50 -5.77
N ALA A 9 21.25 -14.28 -6.74
CA ALA A 9 22.68 -14.21 -6.50
C ALA A 9 22.82 -13.11 -5.45
N TYR A 10 23.04 -13.57 -4.23
CA TYR A 10 23.14 -12.72 -3.06
C TYR A 10 24.23 -11.71 -3.35
N ARG A 11 23.90 -10.41 -3.41
CA ARG A 11 24.93 -9.36 -3.59
C ARG A 11 25.82 -9.39 -2.36
N SER A 12 26.95 -10.08 -2.47
CA SER A 12 28.04 -9.97 -1.50
C SER A 12 28.47 -8.51 -1.49
N PHE A 13 28.73 -7.98 -0.28
CA PHE A 13 29.42 -6.71 -0.14
C PHE A 13 30.89 -6.92 -0.49
N ILE A 14 31.16 -7.03 -1.78
CA ILE A 14 32.40 -6.50 -2.29
C ILE A 14 32.25 -4.98 -2.13
N CYS A 15 33.25 -4.32 -1.52
CA CYS A 15 33.35 -2.86 -1.52
C CYS A 15 32.91 -2.36 -2.90
N ARG A 16 32.06 -1.32 -2.99
CA ARG A 16 31.80 -0.72 -4.30
C ARG A 16 33.17 -0.48 -4.93
N PRO A 17 33.47 -1.10 -6.08
CA PRO A 17 34.72 -0.81 -6.74
C PRO A 17 34.78 0.70 -6.90
N LEU A 18 35.95 1.28 -6.66
CA LEU A 18 36.20 2.66 -7.06
C LEU A 18 35.74 2.80 -8.53
N PRO A 19 35.30 3.99 -8.98
CA PRO A 19 34.67 4.16 -10.31
C PRO A 19 35.42 3.55 -11.51
N ASN A 20 36.70 3.20 -11.33
CA ASN A 20 37.60 2.62 -12.33
C ASN A 20 38.01 1.15 -12.07
N GLU A 21 37.51 0.47 -11.04
CA GLU A 21 37.83 -0.95 -10.79
C GLU A 21 36.80 -1.87 -11.46
N VAL A 22 37.19 -2.49 -12.58
CA VAL A 22 36.43 -3.60 -13.18
C VAL A 22 36.79 -4.86 -12.41
N ARG A 23 35.91 -5.29 -11.49
CA ARG A 23 36.09 -6.55 -10.77
C ARG A 23 35.20 -7.62 -11.40
N GLU A 24 35.79 -8.76 -11.75
CA GLU A 24 35.05 -9.97 -12.14
C GLU A 24 34.06 -10.33 -11.04
N ARG A 25 32.86 -10.71 -11.46
CA ARG A 25 31.73 -10.97 -10.59
C ARG A 25 31.93 -12.37 -9.97
N ASP A 26 32.87 -12.47 -9.04
CA ASP A 26 33.06 -13.69 -8.27
C ASP A 26 31.82 -13.91 -7.40
N GLU A 27 30.96 -14.80 -7.85
CA GLU A 27 29.85 -15.33 -7.08
C GLU A 27 30.43 -16.08 -5.89
N GLU A 28 30.63 -15.40 -4.77
CA GLU A 28 31.03 -16.06 -3.54
C GLU A 28 29.87 -16.90 -3.01
N PRO A 29 29.99 -18.24 -2.96
CA PRO A 29 28.98 -19.07 -2.34
C PRO A 29 29.01 -18.84 -0.83
N ARG A 30 28.19 -17.90 -0.34
CA ARG A 30 27.91 -17.72 1.09
C ARG A 30 27.10 -18.91 1.60
N SER A 31 27.77 -20.00 1.92
CA SER A 31 27.13 -21.13 2.62
C SER A 31 26.92 -20.83 4.12
N ASN A 32 27.73 -19.95 4.72
CA ASN A 32 27.67 -19.62 6.15
C ASN A 32 28.26 -18.23 6.48
N TYR A 33 27.72 -17.56 7.51
CA TYR A 33 28.25 -16.31 8.09
C TYR A 33 29.69 -16.46 8.58
N GLN A 34 30.03 -17.61 9.15
CA GLN A 34 31.39 -17.89 9.60
C GLN A 34 32.37 -17.87 8.43
N ALA A 35 31.98 -18.45 7.29
CA ALA A 35 32.81 -18.43 6.08
C ALA A 35 33.00 -17.01 5.55
N SER A 36 31.94 -16.18 5.60
CA SER A 36 32.00 -14.77 5.21
C SER A 36 32.93 -13.97 6.13
N LEU A 37 32.85 -14.20 7.44
CA LEU A 37 33.73 -13.54 8.41
C LEU A 37 35.19 -13.95 8.20
N VAL A 38 35.46 -15.25 8.04
CA VAL A 38 36.81 -15.76 7.77
C VAL A 38 37.34 -15.21 6.46
N HIS A 39 36.50 -15.09 5.43
CA HIS A 39 36.90 -14.51 4.15
C HIS A 39 37.30 -13.04 4.30
N ILE A 40 36.44 -12.22 4.93
CA ILE A 40 36.72 -10.78 5.15
C ILE A 40 38.00 -10.62 5.97
N LEU A 41 38.13 -11.37 7.07
CA LEU A 41 39.31 -11.32 7.92
C LEU A 41 40.57 -11.75 7.16
N ARG A 42 40.52 -12.86 6.40
CA ARG A 42 41.67 -13.31 5.59
C ARG A 42 42.10 -12.27 4.57
N HIS A 43 41.14 -11.61 3.92
CA HIS A 43 41.42 -10.56 2.95
C HIS A 43 42.11 -9.36 3.64
N ASP A 44 41.59 -8.89 4.77
CA ASP A 44 42.15 -7.75 5.49
C ASP A 44 43.53 -8.07 6.12
N PHE A 45 43.75 -9.31 6.57
CA PHE A 45 45.06 -9.79 7.03
C PHE A 45 46.06 -9.98 5.89
N ALA A 46 45.61 -10.43 4.71
CA ALA A 46 46.47 -10.57 3.54
C ALA A 46 47.00 -9.21 3.04
N GLN A 47 46.28 -8.12 3.32
CA GLN A 47 46.74 -6.75 3.05
C GLN A 47 47.74 -6.20 4.07
N GLY A 48 48.19 -7.01 5.04
CA GLY A 48 49.19 -6.64 6.02
C GLY A 48 48.65 -5.85 7.21
N SER A 49 47.34 -5.90 7.47
CA SER A 49 46.75 -5.27 8.65
C SER A 49 47.14 -6.03 9.92
N ASP A 50 47.66 -5.33 10.92
CA ASP A 50 47.90 -5.91 12.24
C ASP A 50 46.59 -6.39 12.90
N PHE A 51 46.68 -7.44 13.72
CA PHE A 51 45.52 -7.96 14.45
C PHE A 51 45.01 -6.92 15.45
N HIS A 52 43.87 -6.31 15.11
CA HIS A 52 43.19 -5.37 15.98
C HIS A 52 41.71 -5.78 16.17
N PRO A 53 41.17 -5.77 17.41
CA PRO A 53 39.76 -6.11 17.67
C PRO A 53 38.77 -5.31 16.82
N LEU A 54 39.19 -4.13 16.37
CA LEU A 54 38.38 -3.25 15.53
C LEU A 54 38.14 -3.81 14.14
N VAL A 55 39.11 -4.52 13.55
CA VAL A 55 38.95 -5.19 12.26
C VAL A 55 37.84 -6.25 12.36
N VAL A 56 37.78 -6.96 13.49
CA VAL A 56 36.71 -7.93 13.76
C VAL A 56 35.36 -7.22 13.89
N THR A 57 35.28 -6.13 14.64
CA THR A 57 34.01 -5.37 14.78
C THR A 57 33.52 -4.79 13.45
N GLN A 58 34.44 -4.29 12.62
CA GLN A 58 34.16 -3.79 11.29
C GLN A 58 33.65 -4.91 10.38
N ALA A 59 34.31 -6.07 10.39
CA ALA A 59 33.88 -7.22 9.60
C ALA A 59 32.48 -7.69 10.00
N VAL A 60 32.18 -7.76 11.30
CA VAL A 60 30.85 -8.10 11.82
C VAL A 60 29.80 -7.06 11.40
N ALA A 61 30.11 -5.77 11.53
CA ALA A 61 29.20 -4.71 11.14
C ALA A 61 28.90 -4.72 9.64
N ARG A 62 29.89 -5.01 8.79
CA ARG A 62 29.69 -5.21 7.33
C ARG A 62 28.79 -6.40 7.04
N ILE A 63 28.93 -7.52 7.76
CA ILE A 63 28.02 -8.66 7.63
C ILE A 63 26.60 -8.24 8.00
N ILE A 64 26.41 -7.53 9.12
CA ILE A 64 25.09 -7.03 9.55
C ILE A 64 24.49 -6.08 8.50
N ALA A 65 25.28 -5.12 7.99
CA ALA A 65 24.85 -4.23 6.92
C ALA A 65 24.43 -5.02 5.67
N SER A 66 25.13 -6.10 5.35
CA SER A 66 24.78 -6.97 4.22
C SER A 66 23.44 -7.67 4.36
N GLU A 67 23.11 -8.14 5.55
CA GLU A 67 21.81 -8.71 5.85
C GLU A 67 20.69 -7.68 5.78
N TRP A 68 20.95 -6.44 6.20
CA TRP A 68 19.97 -5.37 6.11
C TRP A 68 19.66 -4.94 4.68
N ILE A 69 20.66 -4.95 3.79
CA ILE A 69 20.46 -4.71 2.36
C ILE A 69 19.67 -5.85 1.74
N SER A 70 20.01 -7.10 2.02
CA SER A 70 19.23 -8.27 1.59
C SER A 70 17.76 -8.15 2.01
N THR A 71 17.52 -7.77 3.28
CA THR A 71 16.18 -7.46 3.79
C THR A 71 15.51 -6.33 3.01
N SER A 72 16.27 -5.32 2.55
CA SER A 72 15.75 -4.24 1.71
C SER A 72 15.31 -4.73 0.34
N ALA A 73 16.12 -5.56 -0.30
CA ALA A 73 15.81 -6.15 -1.59
C ALA A 73 14.53 -7.01 -1.54
N TYR A 74 14.31 -7.75 -0.44
CA TYR A 74 13.05 -8.48 -0.25
C TYR A 74 11.83 -7.55 -0.15
N VAL A 75 11.95 -6.45 0.61
CA VAL A 75 10.89 -5.43 0.72
C VAL A 75 10.61 -4.81 -0.65
N GLU A 76 11.63 -4.44 -1.41
CA GLU A 76 11.50 -3.87 -2.75
C GLU A 76 10.85 -4.84 -3.72
N ARG A 77 11.24 -6.12 -3.71
CA ARG A 77 10.62 -7.15 -4.53
C ARG A 77 9.13 -7.32 -4.20
N ASP A 78 8.80 -7.35 -2.91
CA ASP A 78 7.41 -7.47 -2.46
C ASP A 78 6.58 -6.25 -2.89
N LEU A 79 7.16 -5.03 -2.79
CA LEU A 79 6.53 -3.80 -3.27
C LEU A 79 6.34 -3.80 -4.79
N ASN A 80 7.38 -4.14 -5.56
CA ASN A 80 7.30 -4.24 -7.01
C ASN A 80 6.22 -5.25 -7.43
N THR A 81 6.10 -6.36 -6.72
CA THR A 81 5.07 -7.37 -6.99
C THR A 81 3.67 -6.82 -6.72
N LEU A 82 3.49 -6.04 -5.65
CA LEU A 82 2.21 -5.41 -5.32
C LEU A 82 1.85 -4.33 -6.33
N GLU A 83 2.79 -3.45 -6.67
CA GLU A 83 2.64 -2.37 -7.66
C GLU A 83 2.30 -2.95 -9.03
N TRP A 84 3.05 -3.96 -9.49
CA TRP A 84 2.78 -4.64 -10.76
C TRP A 84 1.37 -5.24 -10.82
N ARG A 85 0.91 -5.91 -9.74
CA ARG A 85 -0.46 -6.44 -9.68
C ARG A 85 -1.52 -5.34 -9.65
N LEU A 86 -1.19 -4.19 -9.09
CA LEU A 86 -2.12 -3.07 -8.97
C LEU A 86 -2.28 -2.33 -10.30
N GLU A 87 -1.23 -2.31 -11.11
CA GLU A 87 -1.21 -1.72 -12.45
C GLU A 87 -1.83 -2.63 -13.52
N ASN A 88 -1.54 -3.93 -13.46
CA ASN A 88 -1.93 -4.87 -14.52
C ASN A 88 -3.26 -5.58 -14.26
N ASP A 89 -3.62 -5.81 -13.00
CA ASP A 89 -4.91 -6.42 -12.65
C ASP A 89 -5.91 -5.33 -12.26
N GLU A 90 -7.22 -5.59 -12.44
CA GLU A 90 -8.28 -4.81 -11.78
C GLU A 90 -8.68 -5.53 -10.46
N PRO A 91 -7.89 -5.42 -9.37
CA PRO A 91 -8.05 -6.28 -8.20
C PRO A 91 -9.42 -6.11 -7.55
N GLY A 92 -10.16 -7.22 -7.41
CA GLY A 92 -11.40 -7.26 -6.64
C GLY A 92 -11.24 -6.71 -5.22
N MET A 93 -12.35 -6.30 -4.60
CA MET A 93 -12.35 -5.66 -3.27
C MET A 93 -11.60 -6.48 -2.20
N LEU A 94 -11.80 -7.79 -2.18
CA LEU A 94 -11.11 -8.71 -1.25
C LEU A 94 -9.59 -8.74 -1.46
N ILE A 95 -9.14 -8.67 -2.71
CA ILE A 95 -7.71 -8.64 -3.05
C ILE A 95 -7.11 -7.33 -2.58
N LEU A 96 -7.82 -6.22 -2.79
CA LEU A 96 -7.37 -4.90 -2.39
C LEU A 96 -7.27 -4.75 -0.87
N GLU A 97 -8.22 -5.32 -0.11
CA GLU A 97 -8.12 -5.44 1.36
C GLU A 97 -6.91 -6.30 1.80
N SER A 98 -6.62 -7.37 1.06
CA SER A 98 -5.43 -8.20 1.33
C SER A 98 -4.13 -7.44 1.08
N PHE A 99 -4.07 -6.61 0.04
CA PHE A 99 -2.93 -5.73 -0.26
C PHE A 99 -2.76 -4.68 0.83
N LEU A 100 -3.86 -4.04 1.25
CA LEU A 100 -3.85 -3.09 2.35
C LEU A 100 -3.26 -3.71 3.62
N LYS A 101 -3.71 -4.91 4.00
CA LYS A 101 -3.18 -5.65 5.16
C LYS A 101 -1.69 -5.93 5.03
N LYS A 102 -1.23 -6.39 3.86
CA LYS A 102 0.19 -6.64 3.59
C LYS A 102 1.03 -5.35 3.70
N LEU A 103 0.58 -4.26 3.09
CA LEU A 103 1.25 -2.96 3.15
C LEU A 103 1.33 -2.43 4.59
N PHE A 104 0.30 -2.60 5.42
CA PHE A 104 0.37 -2.23 6.84
C PHE A 104 1.41 -3.03 7.62
N ILE A 105 1.49 -4.34 7.40
CA ILE A 105 2.52 -5.19 8.02
C ILE A 105 3.91 -4.74 7.57
N LEU A 106 4.08 -4.49 6.28
CA LEU A 106 5.35 -4.06 5.70
C LEU A 106 5.79 -2.69 6.27
N ARG A 107 4.88 -1.71 6.33
CA ARG A 107 5.12 -0.40 6.93
C ARG A 107 5.59 -0.52 8.39
N ARG A 108 4.93 -1.37 9.18
CA ARG A 108 5.31 -1.61 10.59
C ARG A 108 6.71 -2.23 10.69
N ARG A 109 7.04 -3.20 9.83
CA ARG A 109 8.37 -3.83 9.79
C ARG A 109 9.45 -2.83 9.43
N ILE A 110 9.25 -2.03 8.37
CA ILE A 110 10.22 -1.02 7.93
C ILE A 110 10.46 0.01 9.03
N ARG A 111 9.41 0.49 9.71
CA ARG A 111 9.57 1.42 10.84
C ARG A 111 10.40 0.82 11.97
N LYS A 112 10.19 -0.46 12.29
CA LYS A 112 11.00 -1.17 13.29
C LYS A 112 12.46 -1.29 12.84
N TYR A 113 12.69 -1.65 11.58
CA TYR A 113 14.05 -1.77 11.02
C TYR A 113 14.78 -0.43 11.03
N HIS A 114 14.10 0.66 10.67
CA HIS A 114 14.65 1.99 10.76
C HIS A 114 15.09 2.34 12.19
N GLY A 115 14.25 2.04 13.19
CA GLY A 115 14.62 2.23 14.60
C GLY A 115 15.86 1.44 15.02
N LEU A 116 15.97 0.17 14.60
CA LEU A 116 17.14 -0.66 14.89
C LEU A 116 18.42 -0.13 14.22
N ILE A 117 18.32 0.38 12.99
CA ILE A 117 19.45 0.98 12.27
C ILE A 117 19.87 2.29 12.95
N ASP A 118 18.92 3.13 13.35
CA ASP A 118 19.19 4.37 14.09
C ASP A 118 19.87 4.07 15.44
N GLU A 119 19.41 3.05 16.17
CA GLU A 119 20.04 2.59 17.41
C GLU A 119 21.47 2.11 17.16
N GLN A 120 21.72 1.31 16.11
CA GLN A 120 23.06 0.86 15.74
C GLN A 120 23.99 2.02 15.39
N LEU A 121 23.53 2.99 14.60
CA LEU A 121 24.27 4.22 14.29
C LEU A 121 24.60 5.03 15.55
N GLN A 122 23.66 5.16 16.48
CA GLN A 122 23.90 5.84 17.75
C GLN A 122 24.92 5.10 18.62
N LEU A 123 24.84 3.77 18.67
CA LEU A 123 25.83 2.95 19.37
C LEU A 123 27.22 3.15 18.77
N PHE A 124 27.33 3.16 17.44
CA PHE A 124 28.60 3.41 16.79
C PHE A 124 29.14 4.80 17.14
N ARG A 125 28.35 5.86 16.97
CA ARG A 125 28.76 7.24 17.27
C ARG A 125 29.14 7.45 18.74
N LYS A 126 28.45 6.78 19.68
CA LYS A 126 28.68 6.94 21.12
C LYS A 126 29.88 6.13 21.61
N TYR A 127 30.01 4.87 21.20
CA TYR A 127 30.96 3.93 21.78
C TYR A 127 32.23 3.72 20.95
N LEU A 128 32.20 3.88 19.62
CA LEU A 128 33.42 3.73 18.81
C LEU A 128 34.53 4.69 19.25
N PRO A 129 34.30 6.02 19.40
CA PRO A 129 35.40 6.94 19.67
C PRO A 129 36.22 6.54 20.91
N HIS A 130 35.56 6.07 21.97
CA HIS A 130 36.19 5.70 23.22
C HIS A 130 37.02 4.41 23.12
N ALA A 131 36.59 3.43 22.32
CA ALA A 131 37.31 2.18 22.11
C ALA A 131 38.48 2.32 21.12
N TRP A 132 38.50 3.41 20.34
CA TRP A 132 39.32 3.58 19.15
C TRP A 132 40.57 4.43 19.38
N ILE A 133 40.53 5.35 20.35
CA ILE A 133 41.64 6.24 20.73
C ILE A 133 42.92 5.48 21.16
N ALA A 134 42.81 4.19 21.51
CA ALA A 134 43.96 3.36 21.89
C ALA A 134 44.83 2.90 20.70
N THR A 135 44.42 3.15 19.46
CA THR A 135 45.06 2.65 18.24
C THR A 135 45.31 3.79 17.26
N ASP A 136 46.31 3.63 16.39
CA ASP A 136 46.79 4.63 15.43
C ASP A 136 45.65 5.51 14.83
N PRO A 137 45.60 6.82 15.14
CA PRO A 137 44.43 7.68 14.88
C PRO A 137 43.98 7.79 13.41
N PRO A 138 44.85 7.88 12.38
CA PRO A 138 44.39 8.12 11.01
C PRO A 138 43.73 6.90 10.35
N ALA A 139 44.25 5.69 10.59
CA ALA A 139 43.65 4.46 10.06
C ALA A 139 42.28 4.17 10.70
N THR A 140 42.20 4.47 12.00
CA THR A 140 41.01 4.30 12.81
C THR A 140 39.90 5.25 12.35
N GLU A 141 40.20 6.53 12.12
CA GLU A 141 39.22 7.49 11.60
C GLU A 141 38.65 7.10 10.22
N LYS A 142 39.50 6.61 9.32
CA LYS A 142 39.09 6.16 7.99
C LYS A 142 38.09 5.00 8.06
N THR A 143 38.36 4.02 8.92
CA THR A 143 37.48 2.87 9.14
C THR A 143 36.12 3.31 9.72
N ARG A 144 36.10 4.35 10.55
CA ARG A 144 34.88 4.91 11.15
C ARG A 144 33.99 5.46 10.07
N ALA A 145 34.56 6.32 9.24
CA ALA A 145 33.87 7.01 8.16
C ALA A 145 33.26 6.00 7.18
N TYR A 146 33.96 4.90 6.87
CA TYR A 146 33.38 3.84 6.03
C TYR A 146 32.19 3.13 6.69
N MET A 147 32.31 2.75 7.97
CA MET A 147 31.22 2.08 8.67
C MET A 147 30.00 2.99 8.82
N GLU A 148 30.20 4.24 9.22
CA GLU A 148 29.11 5.22 9.31
C GLU A 148 28.48 5.47 7.93
N GLY A 149 29.28 5.60 6.88
CA GLY A 149 28.81 5.76 5.51
C GLY A 149 27.94 4.59 5.03
N ASP A 150 28.35 3.35 5.28
CA ASP A 150 27.57 2.15 4.90
C ASP A 150 26.19 2.12 5.59
N PHE A 151 26.14 2.47 6.89
CA PHE A 151 24.89 2.50 7.64
C PHE A 151 24.02 3.73 7.32
N GLU A 152 24.62 4.87 6.98
CA GLU A 152 23.89 6.05 6.49
C GLU A 152 23.24 5.79 5.14
N GLN A 153 23.93 5.10 4.23
CA GLN A 153 23.34 4.66 2.96
C GLN A 153 22.20 3.67 3.20
N LEU A 154 22.37 2.73 4.14
CA LEU A 154 21.30 1.81 4.49
C LEU A 154 20.08 2.57 5.05
N ARG A 155 20.32 3.59 5.87
CA ARG A 155 19.27 4.45 6.44
C ARG A 155 18.49 5.18 5.35
N SER A 156 19.18 5.82 4.39
CA SER A 156 18.51 6.50 3.27
C SER A 156 17.67 5.52 2.44
N THR A 157 18.22 4.35 2.11
CA THR A 157 17.51 3.30 1.38
C THR A 157 16.22 2.86 2.10
N LYS A 158 16.25 2.76 3.43
CA LYS A 158 15.05 2.41 4.22
C LYS A 158 14.03 3.54 4.27
N LEU A 159 14.46 4.80 4.30
CA LEU A 159 13.59 5.97 4.25
C LEU A 159 12.85 6.04 2.91
N ASP A 160 13.57 5.82 1.80
CA ASP A 160 12.99 5.79 0.46
C ASP A 160 11.93 4.68 0.36
N ASN A 161 12.25 3.48 0.86
CA ASN A 161 11.30 2.37 0.91
C ASN A 161 10.08 2.68 1.79
N ALA A 162 10.25 3.39 2.91
CA ALA A 162 9.14 3.82 3.76
C ALA A 162 8.22 4.85 3.08
N ALA A 163 8.81 5.77 2.31
CA ALA A 163 8.08 6.75 1.50
C ALA A 163 7.28 6.03 0.40
N ARG A 164 7.91 5.10 -0.33
CA ARG A 164 7.25 4.28 -1.35
C ARG A 164 6.04 3.53 -0.79
N VAL A 165 6.20 2.81 0.32
CA VAL A 165 5.10 2.09 0.99
C VAL A 165 3.95 3.03 1.35
N SER A 166 4.26 4.25 1.80
CA SER A 166 3.24 5.24 2.16
C SER A 166 2.46 5.73 0.94
N ASN A 167 3.15 5.93 -0.19
CA ASN A 167 2.51 6.29 -1.46
C ASN A 167 1.62 5.14 -1.98
N THR A 168 2.13 3.91 -2.02
CA THR A 168 1.36 2.73 -2.44
C THR A 168 0.14 2.51 -1.53
N LEU A 169 0.27 2.75 -0.22
CA LEU A 169 -0.84 2.67 0.73
C LEU A 169 -1.92 3.72 0.42
N GLY A 170 -1.53 4.95 0.09
CA GLY A 170 -2.45 6.00 -0.32
C GLY A 170 -3.24 5.62 -1.56
N LEU A 171 -2.56 5.06 -2.57
CA LEU A 171 -3.18 4.62 -3.83
C LEU A 171 -4.11 3.42 -3.62
N VAL A 172 -3.72 2.41 -2.83
CA VAL A 172 -4.61 1.28 -2.50
C VAL A 172 -5.85 1.77 -1.74
N THR A 173 -5.68 2.72 -0.81
CA THR A 173 -6.79 3.28 -0.02
C THR A 173 -7.77 4.06 -0.89
N SER A 174 -7.27 4.88 -1.83
CA SER A 174 -8.13 5.63 -2.75
C SER A 174 -8.92 4.69 -3.65
N MET A 175 -8.30 3.62 -4.18
CA MET A 175 -8.99 2.60 -4.95
C MET A 175 -10.10 1.89 -4.15
N ILE A 176 -9.86 1.59 -2.85
CA ILE A 176 -10.89 1.03 -1.96
C ILE A 176 -12.06 1.99 -1.83
N GLN A 177 -11.80 3.28 -1.61
CA GLN A 177 -12.84 4.29 -1.45
C GLN A 177 -13.68 4.44 -2.72
N ILE A 178 -13.04 4.47 -3.89
CA ILE A 178 -13.74 4.53 -5.19
C ILE A 178 -14.67 3.33 -5.33
N ARG A 179 -14.16 2.10 -5.13
CA ARG A 179 -14.98 0.88 -5.25
C ARG A 179 -16.11 0.81 -4.23
N LYS A 180 -15.88 1.22 -2.98
CA LYS A 180 -16.96 1.33 -1.98
C LYS A 180 -17.99 2.37 -2.38
N GLY A 181 -17.57 3.49 -2.98
CA GLY A 181 -18.45 4.51 -3.55
C GLY A 181 -19.34 3.93 -4.66
N GLU A 182 -18.76 3.23 -5.63
CA GLU A 182 -19.49 2.56 -6.71
C GLU A 182 -20.49 1.52 -6.18
N GLN A 183 -20.06 0.70 -5.21
CA GLN A 183 -20.93 -0.30 -4.59
C GLN A 183 -22.08 0.35 -3.82
N SER A 184 -21.82 1.47 -3.14
CA SER A 184 -22.84 2.25 -2.43
C SER A 184 -23.87 2.83 -3.41
N VAL A 185 -23.43 3.37 -4.56
CA VAL A 185 -24.33 3.86 -5.61
C VAL A 185 -25.21 2.72 -6.13
N LYS A 186 -24.62 1.57 -6.49
CA LYS A 186 -25.38 0.39 -6.94
C LYS A 186 -26.37 -0.11 -5.90
N HIS A 187 -26.02 -0.04 -4.61
CA HIS A 187 -26.91 -0.43 -3.52
C HIS A 187 -28.06 0.58 -3.36
N ASN A 188 -27.76 1.88 -3.43
CA ASN A 188 -28.74 2.94 -3.38
C ASN A 188 -29.73 2.86 -4.54
N ASP A 189 -29.28 2.50 -5.75
CA ASP A 189 -30.16 2.30 -6.91
C ASP A 189 -31.15 1.15 -6.67
N ARG A 190 -30.68 0.03 -6.10
CA ARG A 190 -31.54 -1.11 -5.74
C ARG A 190 -32.54 -0.77 -4.64
N LEU A 191 -32.10 -0.05 -3.60
CA LEU A 191 -32.99 0.39 -2.52
C LEU A 191 -34.03 1.39 -3.02
N SER A 192 -33.63 2.32 -3.90
CA SER A 192 -34.53 3.27 -4.55
C SER A 192 -35.60 2.54 -5.35
N PHE A 193 -35.20 1.57 -6.18
CA PHE A 193 -36.14 0.74 -6.93
C PHE A 193 -37.10 -0.04 -6.03
N LEU A 194 -36.59 -0.68 -4.97
CA LEU A 194 -37.43 -1.40 -4.01
C LEU A 194 -38.42 -0.47 -3.30
N THR A 195 -37.97 0.73 -2.94
CA THR A 195 -38.82 1.73 -2.28
C THR A 195 -39.95 2.19 -3.20
N VAL A 196 -39.67 2.37 -4.50
CA VAL A 196 -40.70 2.71 -5.50
C VAL A 196 -41.74 1.60 -5.58
N ILE A 197 -41.33 0.34 -5.69
CA ILE A 197 -42.26 -0.80 -5.73
C ILE A 197 -43.08 -0.89 -4.44
N ALA A 198 -42.43 -0.82 -3.27
CA ALA A 198 -43.10 -0.91 -1.98
C ALA A 198 -44.14 0.20 -1.81
N THR A 199 -43.82 1.41 -2.27
CA THR A 199 -44.74 2.55 -2.20
C THR A 199 -45.99 2.31 -3.05
N ILE A 200 -45.83 1.77 -4.26
CA ILE A 200 -46.96 1.42 -5.15
C ILE A 200 -47.80 0.31 -4.53
N VAL A 201 -47.18 -0.78 -4.07
CA VAL A 201 -47.87 -1.94 -3.48
C VAL A 201 -48.63 -1.57 -2.21
N LEU A 202 -48.08 -0.70 -1.36
CA LEU A 202 -48.74 -0.25 -0.13
C LEU A 202 -50.06 0.48 -0.42
N HIS A 203 -50.13 1.25 -1.52
CA HIS A 203 -51.38 1.89 -1.94
C HIS A 203 -52.40 0.86 -2.42
N PHE A 204 -51.99 -0.12 -3.22
CA PHE A 204 -52.89 -1.19 -3.66
C PHE A 204 -53.40 -2.06 -2.50
N ASN A 205 -52.55 -2.37 -1.53
CA ASN A 205 -52.97 -3.12 -0.34
C ASN A 205 -53.96 -2.32 0.52
N ALA A 206 -53.75 -1.01 0.67
CA ALA A 206 -54.70 -0.14 1.36
C ALA A 206 -56.05 -0.06 0.64
N LEU A 207 -56.04 0.02 -0.71
CA LEU A 207 -57.27 -0.05 -1.52
C LEU A 207 -58.00 -1.38 -1.31
N ALA A 208 -57.28 -2.51 -1.38
CA ALA A 208 -57.85 -3.84 -1.19
C ALA A 208 -58.43 -4.01 0.22
N ALA A 209 -57.75 -3.52 1.26
CA ALA A 209 -58.23 -3.56 2.63
C ALA A 209 -59.54 -2.76 2.81
N ASN A 210 -59.62 -1.56 2.23
CA ASN A 210 -60.84 -0.74 2.31
C ASN A 210 -62.02 -1.36 1.55
N LEU A 211 -61.78 -1.96 0.39
CA LEU A 211 -62.82 -2.68 -0.35
C LEU A 211 -63.27 -3.96 0.36
N GLY A 212 -62.41 -4.57 1.16
CA GLY A 212 -62.73 -5.75 1.97
C GLY A 212 -63.48 -5.44 3.26
N MET A 213 -63.52 -4.18 3.71
CA MET A 213 -64.29 -3.77 4.88
C MET A 213 -65.72 -3.43 4.48
N GLU A 214 -66.70 -4.22 4.92
CA GLU A 214 -68.15 -3.97 4.83
C GLU A 214 -68.56 -2.72 5.64
N THR A 215 -68.10 -1.55 5.21
CA THR A 215 -68.38 -0.27 5.85
C THR A 215 -69.06 0.65 4.85
N SER A 216 -69.55 1.81 5.31
CA SER A 216 -70.36 2.80 4.59
C SER A 216 -69.71 3.43 3.33
N TRP A 217 -68.66 2.84 2.77
CA TRP A 217 -67.93 3.30 1.59
C TRP A 217 -68.28 2.49 0.33
N ASP A 218 -69.46 1.87 0.28
CA ASP A 218 -69.94 1.11 -0.87
C ASP A 218 -70.38 2.06 -2.01
N PRO A 219 -70.16 1.71 -3.31
CA PRO A 219 -70.80 2.37 -4.44
C PRO A 219 -72.28 2.70 -4.21
N GLY A 220 -72.57 4.01 -4.10
CA GLY A 220 -73.91 4.54 -3.80
C GLY A 220 -73.95 5.47 -2.60
N ASN A 221 -72.95 5.40 -1.70
CA ASN A 221 -72.82 6.33 -0.58
C ASN A 221 -72.15 7.65 -1.03
N PRO A 222 -72.63 8.84 -0.58
CA PRO A 222 -72.02 10.13 -0.91
C PRO A 222 -70.52 10.24 -0.58
N ASP A 223 -70.01 9.44 0.36
CA ASP A 223 -68.60 9.49 0.76
C ASP A 223 -67.67 8.66 -0.15
N PHE A 224 -68.19 7.79 -1.03
CA PHE A 224 -67.38 6.96 -1.94
C PHE A 224 -66.41 7.78 -2.80
N GLY A 225 -66.84 8.97 -3.27
CA GLY A 225 -66.00 9.85 -4.09
C GLY A 225 -64.80 10.46 -3.34
N LYS A 226 -64.92 10.67 -2.02
CA LYS A 226 -63.85 11.29 -1.20
C LYS A 226 -62.63 10.37 -1.11
N PHE A 227 -62.87 9.05 -1.08
CA PHE A 227 -61.80 8.06 -1.05
C PHE A 227 -60.91 8.11 -2.29
N TRP A 228 -61.51 8.14 -3.49
CA TRP A 228 -60.77 8.23 -4.75
C TRP A 228 -59.97 9.54 -4.86
N LEU A 229 -60.49 10.63 -4.33
CA LEU A 229 -59.78 11.91 -4.27
C LEU A 229 -58.52 11.83 -3.41
N ILE A 230 -58.59 11.24 -2.22
CA ILE A 230 -57.45 11.10 -1.30
C ILE A 230 -56.43 10.11 -1.86
N SER A 231 -56.89 8.97 -2.39
CA SER A 231 -56.01 7.98 -3.03
C SER A 231 -55.33 8.53 -4.28
N GLY A 232 -56.07 9.25 -5.13
CA GLY A 232 -55.51 9.92 -6.30
C GLY A 232 -54.49 10.99 -5.93
N ALA A 233 -54.77 11.80 -4.89
CA ALA A 233 -53.86 12.85 -4.42
C ALA A 233 -52.55 12.28 -3.83
N THR A 234 -52.62 11.16 -3.10
CA THR A 234 -51.43 10.48 -2.57
C THR A 234 -50.61 9.83 -3.68
N CYS A 235 -51.23 9.15 -4.64
CA CYS A 235 -50.54 8.63 -5.83
C CYS A 235 -49.88 9.75 -6.64
N ALA A 236 -50.57 10.88 -6.84
CA ALA A 236 -50.05 12.03 -7.58
C ALA A 236 -48.87 12.69 -6.85
N SER A 237 -48.94 12.85 -5.52
CA SER A 237 -47.85 13.42 -4.73
C SER A 237 -46.59 12.56 -4.81
N ILE A 238 -46.74 11.23 -4.71
CA ILE A 238 -45.64 10.26 -4.86
C ILE A 238 -45.05 10.32 -6.27
N TRP A 239 -45.89 10.38 -7.30
CA TRP A 239 -45.44 10.49 -8.68
C TRP A 239 -44.65 11.79 -8.93
N ILE A 240 -45.13 12.92 -8.38
CA ILE A 240 -44.45 14.21 -8.47
C ILE A 240 -43.10 14.16 -7.73
N SER A 241 -43.06 13.61 -6.51
CA SER A 241 -41.81 13.43 -5.76
C SER A 241 -40.81 12.53 -6.51
N TYR A 242 -41.29 11.49 -7.18
CA TYR A 242 -40.45 10.62 -8.02
C TYR A 242 -39.88 11.36 -9.23
N LYS A 243 -40.75 12.05 -9.99
CA LYS A 243 -40.37 12.81 -11.19
C LYS A 243 -39.46 13.99 -10.87
N SER A 244 -39.58 14.58 -9.68
CA SER A 244 -38.69 15.64 -9.22
C SER A 244 -37.29 15.13 -8.85
N ARG A 245 -37.12 13.84 -8.54
CA ARG A 245 -35.84 13.24 -8.11
C ARG A 245 -35.03 12.68 -9.29
N SER A 246 -35.68 12.29 -10.39
CA SER A 246 -35.00 11.76 -11.59
C SER A 246 -34.09 12.73 -12.37
N PRO A 247 -34.29 14.06 -12.41
CA PRO A 247 -33.47 14.96 -13.22
C PRO A 247 -32.07 15.18 -12.62
N GLN A 248 -31.95 15.17 -11.29
CA GLN A 248 -30.68 15.44 -10.61
C GLN A 248 -29.67 14.29 -10.73
N HIS A 249 -30.12 13.04 -10.83
CA HIS A 249 -29.21 11.89 -10.96
C HIS A 249 -28.51 11.82 -12.33
N ARG A 250 -29.12 12.36 -13.41
CA ARG A 250 -28.48 12.37 -14.74
C ARG A 250 -27.40 13.44 -14.88
N PHE A 251 -27.54 14.57 -14.20
CA PHE A 251 -26.55 15.64 -14.26
C PHE A 251 -25.28 15.31 -13.45
N ASP A 252 -25.41 14.65 -12.29
CA ASP A 252 -24.26 14.31 -11.44
C ASP A 252 -23.44 13.12 -12.00
N LEU A 253 -24.07 12.18 -12.71
CA LEU A 253 -23.35 11.09 -13.39
C LEU A 253 -22.54 11.60 -14.60
N SER A 254 -23.08 12.55 -15.36
CA SER A 254 -22.38 13.16 -16.50
C SER A 254 -21.12 13.91 -16.06
N THR A 255 -21.24 14.75 -15.02
CA THR A 255 -20.11 15.53 -14.48
C THR A 255 -19.07 14.64 -13.81
N ARG A 256 -19.48 13.57 -13.12
CA ARG A 256 -18.55 12.62 -12.49
C ARG A 256 -17.80 11.76 -13.51
N VAL A 257 -18.47 11.29 -14.57
CA VAL A 257 -17.81 10.52 -15.65
C VAL A 257 -16.79 11.41 -16.37
N ALA A 258 -17.14 12.66 -16.67
CA ALA A 258 -16.22 13.64 -17.25
C ALA A 258 -15.01 13.92 -16.34
N ALA A 259 -15.22 14.02 -15.02
CA ALA A 259 -14.13 14.21 -14.06
C ALA A 259 -13.21 12.98 -13.95
N THR A 260 -13.75 11.76 -14.01
CA THR A 260 -12.93 10.53 -14.00
C THR A 260 -12.15 10.32 -15.29
N GLU A 261 -12.69 10.71 -16.46
CA GLU A 261 -11.98 10.72 -17.74
C GLU A 261 -10.80 11.71 -17.71
N GLN A 262 -11.00 12.91 -17.17
CA GLN A 262 -9.92 13.90 -16.99
C GLN A 262 -8.84 13.40 -16.02
N ALA A 263 -9.23 12.79 -14.90
CA ALA A 263 -8.27 12.23 -13.94
C ALA A 263 -7.44 11.08 -14.53
N LYS A 264 -8.07 10.19 -15.34
CA LYS A 264 -7.34 9.14 -16.08
C LYS A 264 -6.38 9.72 -17.12
N THR A 265 -6.75 10.82 -17.76
CA THR A 265 -5.90 11.48 -18.76
C THR A 265 -4.67 12.11 -18.11
N ILE A 266 -4.83 12.75 -16.94
CA ILE A 266 -3.73 13.33 -16.17
C ILE A 266 -2.77 12.24 -15.67
N LEU A 267 -3.31 11.14 -15.13
CA LEU A 267 -2.48 10.03 -14.64
C LEU A 267 -1.72 9.29 -15.74
N ARG A 268 -2.21 9.27 -16.99
CA ARG A 268 -1.45 8.74 -18.13
C ARG A 268 -0.28 9.64 -18.53
N PHE A 269 -0.43 10.96 -18.43
CA PHE A 269 0.63 11.90 -18.79
C PHE A 269 1.81 11.89 -17.82
N ASP A 270 1.58 11.62 -16.53
CA ASP A 270 2.67 11.51 -15.53
C ASP A 270 3.45 10.18 -15.59
N SER A 271 2.96 9.20 -16.36
CA SER A 271 3.61 7.88 -16.53
C SER A 271 4.49 7.74 -17.77
N SER A 272 4.67 8.82 -18.54
CA SER A 272 5.47 8.88 -19.78
C SER A 272 6.75 9.69 -19.55
#